data_AF-A0A1F9LJP0-F1
#
_entry.id   AF-A0A1F9LJP0-F1
#
_cell.length_a   1.000
_cell.length_b   1.000
_cell.length_c   1.000
_cell.angle_alpha   90.00
_cell.angle_beta   90.00
_cell.angle_gamma   90.00
#
_symmetry.space_group_name_H-M   'P 1'
#
loop_
_entity.id
_entity.type
_entity.pdbx_description
1 polymer ?
#
loop_
_entity_poly.entity_id
_entity_poly.type
_entity_poly.pdbx_seq_one_letter_code
_entity_poly.pdbx_strand_id
1 'polypeptide(L)'
;NLINLSNTTLVNIARIETGIGNDTVIGSDGNDTIIGGAGMDNLKGGAGDDTYIFNMDDGADIINNNDTEGFDVVSFLAGIGKNNVGLFRNGNTLEIGYSGTDKVSISSFFSGASYQVDQVKLSDDSFITAADINQIIQDMASYAVSEGIALGSVNDVRNNEHLMTMIASSWHA
;
A
#
# COMPACT_ATOMS: atom_id res chain seq x y z
N ASN A 1 9.79 0.91 17.66
CA ASN A 1 11.12 0.26 17.79
C ASN A 1 11.83 0.24 16.44
N LEU A 2 13.10 -0.14 16.38
CA LEU A 2 13.82 -0.34 15.11
C LEU A 2 14.23 -1.80 14.98
N ILE A 3 13.81 -2.44 13.89
CA ILE A 3 14.30 -3.73 13.40
C ILE A 3 15.05 -3.45 12.10
N ASN A 4 16.33 -3.82 12.04
CA ASN A 4 17.15 -3.65 10.84
C ASN A 4 17.84 -4.97 10.49
N LEU A 5 17.45 -5.53 9.34
CA LEU A 5 17.90 -6.82 8.83
C LEU A 5 18.67 -6.69 7.51
N SER A 6 19.03 -5.47 7.08
CA SER A 6 19.60 -5.18 5.75
C SER A 6 21.00 -5.75 5.47
N ASN A 7 21.55 -6.53 6.40
CA ASN A 7 22.82 -7.26 6.26
C ASN A 7 22.69 -8.66 6.87
N THR A 8 21.46 -9.18 6.91
CA THR A 8 21.10 -10.44 7.55
C THR A 8 20.50 -11.35 6.49
N THR A 9 20.89 -12.62 6.49
CA THR A 9 20.17 -13.65 5.73
C THR A 9 19.15 -14.30 6.64
N LEU A 10 17.87 -14.20 6.31
CA LEU A 10 16.81 -14.91 7.02
C LEU A 10 16.70 -16.33 6.47
N VAL A 11 16.82 -17.33 7.35
CA VAL A 11 16.75 -18.74 6.98
C VAL A 11 15.61 -19.39 7.74
N ASN A 12 14.66 -19.97 7.01
CA ASN A 12 13.44 -20.59 7.57
C ASN A 12 12.60 -19.64 8.43
N ILE A 13 12.62 -18.34 8.13
CA ILE A 13 11.76 -17.34 8.76
C ILE A 13 10.58 -17.08 7.83
N ALA A 14 9.36 -17.20 8.36
CA ALA A 14 8.16 -17.04 7.56
C ALA A 14 7.69 -15.58 7.45
N ARG A 15 7.98 -14.75 8.45
CA ARG A 15 7.60 -13.33 8.49
C ARG A 15 8.39 -12.55 9.55
N ILE A 16 8.43 -11.24 9.37
CA ILE A 16 8.91 -10.23 10.33
C ILE A 16 7.66 -9.54 10.89
N GLU A 17 7.46 -9.57 12.21
CA GLU A 17 6.27 -9.00 12.86
C GLU A 17 6.67 -8.16 14.08
N THR A 18 6.24 -6.90 14.14
CA THR A 18 6.60 -5.96 15.21
C THR A 18 5.51 -5.80 16.28
N GLY A 19 4.24 -5.91 15.90
CA GLY A 19 3.12 -5.95 16.84
C GLY A 19 2.53 -4.57 17.11
N ILE A 20 2.37 -4.19 18.38
CA ILE A 20 1.81 -2.88 18.75
C ILE A 20 2.94 -1.88 18.97
N GLY A 21 2.82 -0.71 18.37
CA GLY A 21 3.74 0.41 18.56
C GLY A 21 4.03 1.11 17.25
N ASN A 22 4.82 2.18 17.32
CA ASN A 22 5.35 2.80 16.10
C ASN A 22 6.73 2.19 15.85
N ASP A 23 6.82 1.36 14.84
CA ASP A 23 7.99 0.58 14.50
C ASP A 23 8.61 1.03 13.17
N THR A 24 9.88 0.68 13.01
CA THR A 24 10.61 0.84 11.77
C THR A 24 11.22 -0.51 11.46
N VAL A 25 10.86 -1.06 10.31
CA VAL A 25 11.34 -2.35 9.83
C VAL A 25 12.11 -2.10 8.54
N ILE A 26 13.37 -2.54 8.54
CA ILE A 26 14.17 -2.70 7.34
C ILE A 26 14.42 -4.20 7.22
N GLY A 27 13.86 -4.82 6.18
CA GLY A 27 14.09 -6.23 5.87
C GLY A 27 15.50 -6.48 5.33
N SER A 28 15.66 -7.68 4.81
CA SER A 28 16.89 -8.25 4.27
C SER A 28 17.03 -7.99 2.77
N ASP A 29 18.08 -8.56 2.17
CA ASP A 29 18.27 -8.54 0.71
C ASP A 29 17.54 -9.71 -0.01
N GLY A 30 16.64 -10.40 0.69
CA GLY A 30 15.85 -11.49 0.13
C GLY A 30 14.37 -11.30 0.42
N ASN A 31 13.54 -12.15 -0.18
CA ASN A 31 12.08 -12.03 -0.14
C ASN A 31 11.54 -12.03 1.29
N ASP A 32 11.03 -10.89 1.74
CA ASP A 32 10.51 -10.72 3.08
C ASP A 32 8.98 -10.65 3.13
N THR A 33 8.40 -11.11 4.24
CA THR A 33 7.01 -10.87 4.56
C THR A 33 6.95 -10.05 5.84
N ILE A 34 6.45 -8.82 5.75
CA ILE A 34 6.52 -7.82 6.83
C ILE A 34 5.12 -7.48 7.32
N ILE A 35 4.94 -7.53 8.64
CA ILE A 35 3.74 -7.12 9.36
C ILE A 35 4.15 -6.08 10.41
N GLY A 36 3.78 -4.82 10.19
CA GLY A 36 3.99 -3.75 11.17
C GLY A 36 3.14 -3.97 12.42
N GLY A 37 1.85 -4.23 12.19
CA GLY A 37 0.84 -4.38 13.23
C GLY A 37 0.20 -3.03 13.55
N ALA A 38 -0.22 -2.82 14.80
CA ALA A 38 -0.97 -1.63 15.16
C ALA A 38 -0.05 -0.47 15.55
N GLY A 39 -0.16 0.65 14.84
CA GLY A 39 0.54 1.88 15.14
C GLY A 39 0.78 2.74 13.91
N MET A 40 1.96 3.36 13.85
CA MET A 40 2.42 4.10 12.68
C MET A 40 3.80 3.57 12.34
N ASP A 41 3.83 2.65 11.38
CA ASP A 41 5.02 1.90 11.03
C ASP A 41 5.70 2.44 9.79
N ASN A 42 7.03 2.29 9.76
CA ASN A 42 7.88 2.63 8.62
C ASN A 42 8.51 1.35 8.10
N LEU A 43 8.01 0.86 6.98
CA LEU A 43 8.37 -0.44 6.43
C LEU A 43 9.22 -0.26 5.17
N LYS A 44 10.32 -1.00 5.12
CA LYS A 44 11.16 -1.17 3.93
C LYS A 44 11.49 -2.65 3.82
N GLY A 45 11.07 -3.28 2.74
CA GLY A 45 11.35 -4.67 2.40
C GLY A 45 12.85 -4.88 2.22
N GLY A 46 13.40 -4.34 1.13
CA GLY A 46 14.85 -4.37 0.93
C GLY A 46 15.12 -4.63 -0.53
N ALA A 47 15.83 -5.72 -0.81
CA ALA A 47 15.91 -6.28 -2.16
C ALA A 47 15.11 -7.58 -2.23
N GLY A 48 14.55 -7.91 -3.39
CA GLY A 48 13.85 -9.17 -3.61
C GLY A 48 12.33 -8.99 -3.65
N ASP A 49 11.58 -10.10 -3.63
CA ASP A 49 10.11 -10.02 -3.71
C ASP A 49 9.52 -9.85 -2.30
N ASP A 50 9.14 -8.62 -1.93
CA ASP A 50 8.65 -8.32 -0.58
C ASP A 50 7.12 -8.25 -0.51
N THR A 51 6.55 -8.75 0.59
CA THR A 51 5.11 -8.67 0.87
C THR A 51 4.86 -7.91 2.17
N TYR A 52 4.13 -6.80 2.08
CA TYR A 52 3.67 -6.01 3.21
C TYR A 52 2.21 -6.37 3.51
N ILE A 53 1.94 -6.93 4.69
CA ILE A 53 0.60 -7.41 5.07
C ILE A 53 -0.05 -6.40 6.01
N PHE A 54 -1.30 -6.04 5.70
CA PHE A 54 -2.11 -5.13 6.51
C PHE A 54 -3.48 -5.73 6.88
N ASN A 55 -3.92 -5.41 8.07
CA ASN A 55 -5.21 -5.75 8.67
C ASN A 55 -5.96 -4.47 9.08
N MET A 56 -7.24 -4.62 9.44
CA MET A 56 -7.98 -3.52 10.08
C MET A 56 -7.33 -3.12 11.40
N ASP A 57 -7.40 -1.83 11.73
CA ASP A 57 -6.87 -1.21 12.94
C ASP A 57 -5.32 -1.21 13.04
N ASP A 58 -4.61 -1.45 11.93
CA ASP A 58 -3.14 -1.33 11.88
C ASP A 58 -2.66 0.13 11.93
N GLY A 59 -3.53 1.09 11.59
CA GLY A 59 -3.22 2.51 11.64
C GLY A 59 -2.61 3.05 10.35
N ALA A 60 -1.68 3.99 10.47
CA ALA A 60 -1.26 4.86 9.37
C ALA A 60 0.21 4.64 9.00
N ASP A 61 0.46 3.67 8.12
CA ASP A 61 1.80 3.18 7.82
C ASP A 61 2.42 3.82 6.58
N ILE A 62 3.74 3.72 6.50
CA ILE A 62 4.57 4.20 5.40
C ILE A 62 5.40 3.05 4.86
N ILE A 63 5.33 2.83 3.55
CA ILE A 63 6.21 1.93 2.82
C ILE A 63 7.23 2.76 2.02
N ASN A 64 8.50 2.40 2.13
CA ASN A 64 9.57 2.93 1.28
C ASN A 64 10.12 1.84 0.37
N ASN A 65 9.43 1.60 -0.75
CA ASN A 65 9.75 0.56 -1.73
C ASN A 65 10.88 0.96 -2.68
N ASN A 66 12.01 1.43 -2.14
CA ASN A 66 13.16 1.84 -2.95
C ASN A 66 14.01 0.62 -3.34
N ASP A 67 13.47 -0.19 -4.26
CA ASP A 67 14.10 -1.34 -4.90
C ASP A 67 14.04 -1.19 -6.43
N THR A 68 15.08 -1.62 -7.12
CA THR A 68 15.19 -1.65 -8.58
C THR A 68 14.81 -2.99 -9.21
N GLU A 69 14.72 -4.06 -8.41
CA GLU A 69 14.38 -5.42 -8.82
C GLU A 69 13.27 -5.96 -7.88
N GLY A 70 12.81 -7.20 -8.06
CA GLY A 70 11.77 -7.78 -7.20
C GLY A 70 10.33 -7.59 -7.68
N PHE A 71 9.43 -8.37 -7.09
CA PHE A 71 7.98 -8.28 -7.27
C PHE A 71 7.31 -8.01 -5.92
N ASP A 72 6.99 -6.74 -5.66
CA ASP A 72 6.53 -6.29 -4.37
C ASP A 72 5.01 -6.22 -4.27
N VAL A 73 4.49 -6.64 -3.11
CA VAL A 73 3.05 -6.78 -2.89
C VAL A 73 2.62 -6.09 -1.59
N VAL A 74 1.62 -5.22 -1.69
CA VAL A 74 0.78 -4.87 -0.55
C VAL A 74 -0.39 -5.86 -0.48
N SER A 75 -0.51 -6.59 0.62
CA SER A 75 -1.55 -7.59 0.80
C SER A 75 -2.49 -7.21 1.95
N PHE A 76 -3.77 -7.06 1.64
CA PHE A 76 -4.81 -6.81 2.63
C PHE A 76 -5.48 -8.12 3.07
N LEU A 77 -5.56 -8.34 4.37
CA LEU A 77 -6.23 -9.50 4.96
C LEU A 77 -7.76 -9.40 4.90
N ALA A 78 -8.41 -10.49 5.30
CA ALA A 78 -9.88 -10.58 5.31
C ALA A 78 -10.52 -9.45 6.13
N GLY A 79 -11.61 -8.89 5.61
CA GLY A 79 -12.27 -7.71 6.18
C GLY A 79 -11.96 -6.40 5.44
N ILE A 80 -10.92 -6.39 4.62
CA ILE A 80 -10.61 -5.29 3.69
C ILE A 80 -10.91 -5.79 2.27
N GLY A 81 -12.03 -5.34 1.70
CA GLY A 81 -12.46 -5.65 0.34
C GLY A 81 -12.34 -4.48 -0.62
N LYS A 82 -12.70 -4.71 -1.89
CA LYS A 82 -12.68 -3.69 -2.98
C LYS A 82 -13.38 -2.38 -2.59
N ASN A 83 -14.53 -2.50 -1.90
CA ASN A 83 -15.33 -1.35 -1.46
C ASN A 83 -14.74 -0.61 -0.25
N ASN A 84 -13.74 -1.20 0.41
CA ASN A 84 -13.00 -0.53 1.47
C ASN A 84 -11.83 0.27 0.90
N VAL A 85 -11.27 -0.05 -0.26
CA VAL A 85 -10.00 0.55 -0.70
C VAL A 85 -10.21 1.85 -1.48
N GLY A 86 -9.75 2.97 -0.92
CA GLY A 86 -9.64 4.26 -1.59
C GLY A 86 -8.19 4.54 -2.01
N LEU A 87 -8.01 5.18 -3.15
CA LEU A 87 -6.69 5.53 -3.70
C LEU A 87 -6.58 7.04 -3.89
N PHE A 88 -5.47 7.63 -3.46
CA PHE A 88 -5.23 9.05 -3.61
C PHE A 88 -3.75 9.34 -3.88
N ARG A 89 -3.50 10.30 -4.76
CA ARG A 89 -2.14 10.78 -5.03
C ARG A 89 -1.91 12.06 -4.23
N ASN A 90 -0.98 11.99 -3.28
CA ASN A 90 -0.51 13.13 -2.50
C ASN A 90 0.92 13.49 -2.92
N GLY A 91 1.07 14.44 -3.85
CA GLY A 91 2.36 14.76 -4.46
C GLY A 91 2.92 13.55 -5.23
N ASN A 92 4.02 12.98 -4.75
CA ASN A 92 4.62 11.75 -5.31
C ASN A 92 4.30 10.48 -4.50
N THR A 93 3.54 10.59 -3.41
CA THR A 93 3.13 9.47 -2.57
C THR A 93 1.77 8.93 -3.02
N LEU A 94 1.65 7.61 -3.09
CA LEU A 94 0.37 6.93 -3.18
C LEU A 94 -0.16 6.70 -1.78
N GLU A 95 -1.39 7.15 -1.52
CA GLU A 95 -2.13 6.87 -0.30
C GLU A 95 -3.23 5.86 -0.59
N ILE A 96 -3.23 4.76 0.15
CA ILE A 96 -4.24 3.69 0.11
C ILE A 96 -4.96 3.68 1.44
N GLY A 97 -6.15 4.26 1.50
CA GLY A 97 -6.98 4.27 2.70
C GLY A 97 -7.92 3.07 2.67
N TYR A 98 -8.03 2.32 3.76
CA TYR A 98 -8.92 1.14 3.83
C TYR A 98 -9.91 1.17 5.02
N SER A 99 -9.72 2.06 5.99
CA SER A 99 -10.74 2.40 7.00
C SER A 99 -10.84 3.92 7.21
N GLY A 100 -11.50 4.38 8.28
CA GLY A 100 -11.55 5.81 8.63
C GLY A 100 -10.23 6.34 9.19
N THR A 101 -9.41 5.46 9.76
CA THR A 101 -8.11 5.78 10.37
C THR A 101 -6.96 5.09 9.66
N ASP A 102 -7.22 3.97 9.00
CA ASP A 102 -6.17 3.10 8.50
C ASP A 102 -5.81 3.43 7.05
N LYS A 103 -4.51 3.57 6.82
CA LYS A 103 -3.94 4.01 5.55
C LYS A 103 -2.51 3.51 5.40
N VAL A 104 -2.18 3.07 4.19
CA VAL A 104 -0.79 2.81 3.79
C VAL A 104 -0.34 3.87 2.80
N SER A 105 0.83 4.46 3.05
CA SER A 105 1.43 5.48 2.20
C SER A 105 2.69 4.92 1.54
N ILE A 106 2.68 4.73 0.22
CA ILE A 106 3.87 4.28 -0.52
C ILE A 106 4.62 5.52 -1.00
N SER A 107 5.72 5.81 -0.34
CA SER A 107 6.56 6.98 -0.59
C SER A 107 7.13 6.96 -2.01
N SER A 108 7.07 8.11 -2.69
CA SER A 108 7.67 8.28 -4.02
C SER A 108 7.12 7.39 -5.13
N PHE A 109 5.99 6.69 -4.93
CA PHE A 109 5.33 5.83 -5.92
C PHE A 109 5.25 6.43 -7.33
N PHE A 110 5.01 7.75 -7.44
CA PHE A 110 4.90 8.45 -8.74
C PHE A 110 6.22 9.04 -9.27
N SER A 111 7.36 8.74 -8.62
CA SER A 111 8.70 9.21 -9.01
C SER A 111 9.43 8.24 -9.94
N GLY A 112 8.92 7.02 -10.13
CA GLY A 112 9.50 5.99 -11.00
C GLY A 112 9.10 4.58 -10.59
N ALA A 113 9.33 3.60 -11.47
CA ALA A 113 8.97 2.20 -11.23
C ALA A 113 9.65 1.62 -9.97
N SER A 114 10.89 2.02 -9.69
CA SER A 114 11.67 1.59 -8.52
C SER A 114 11.17 2.09 -7.16
N TYR A 115 10.02 2.75 -7.11
CA TYR A 115 9.36 3.18 -5.88
C TYR A 115 7.95 2.61 -5.75
N GLN A 116 7.51 1.85 -6.75
CA GLN A 116 6.18 1.25 -6.80
C GLN A 116 6.25 -0.13 -6.20
N VAL A 117 5.18 -0.54 -5.54
CA VAL A 117 4.89 -1.96 -5.39
C VAL A 117 4.21 -2.44 -6.67
N ASP A 118 4.50 -3.67 -7.11
CA ASP A 118 3.95 -4.23 -8.34
C ASP A 118 2.45 -4.48 -8.23
N GLN A 119 2.01 -4.93 -7.05
CA GLN A 119 0.61 -5.26 -6.80
C GLN A 119 0.09 -4.82 -5.45
N VAL A 120 -1.20 -4.48 -5.45
CA VAL A 120 -2.05 -4.45 -4.26
C VAL A 120 -3.04 -5.59 -4.39
N LYS A 121 -3.10 -6.46 -3.38
CA LYS A 121 -3.86 -7.72 -3.40
C LYS A 121 -4.81 -7.83 -2.20
N LEU A 122 -5.99 -8.40 -2.41
CA LEU A 122 -6.96 -8.71 -1.37
C LEU A 122 -6.91 -10.19 -0.96
N SER A 123 -7.54 -10.49 0.17
CA SER A 123 -7.68 -11.87 0.68
C SER A 123 -8.44 -12.84 -0.24
N ASP A 124 -9.19 -12.37 -1.23
CA ASP A 124 -9.88 -13.17 -2.24
C ASP A 124 -9.08 -13.38 -3.53
N ASP A 125 -7.78 -13.08 -3.48
CA ASP A 125 -6.82 -13.07 -4.59
C ASP A 125 -7.03 -11.98 -5.65
N SER A 126 -8.09 -11.16 -5.56
CA SER A 126 -8.24 -10.00 -6.44
C SER A 126 -7.06 -9.05 -6.29
N PHE A 127 -6.60 -8.45 -7.39
CA PHE A 127 -5.45 -7.55 -7.38
C PHE A 127 -5.62 -6.36 -8.33
N ILE A 128 -4.85 -5.31 -8.06
CA ILE A 128 -4.59 -4.20 -8.98
C ILE A 128 -3.08 -4.03 -9.12
N THR A 129 -2.61 -3.73 -10.32
CA THR A 129 -1.19 -3.50 -10.60
C THR A 129 -0.83 -2.02 -10.42
N ALA A 130 0.47 -1.72 -10.37
CA ALA A 130 0.95 -0.34 -10.42
C ALA A 130 0.43 0.43 -11.66
N ALA A 131 0.27 -0.24 -12.80
CA ALA A 131 -0.29 0.36 -14.01
C ALA A 131 -1.77 0.71 -13.84
N ASP A 132 -2.57 -0.19 -13.26
CA ASP A 132 -3.98 0.07 -12.96
C ASP A 132 -4.13 1.25 -11.99
N ILE A 133 -3.28 1.33 -10.96
CA ILE A 133 -3.25 2.44 -10.01
C ILE A 133 -2.94 3.77 -10.71
N ASN A 134 -1.97 3.78 -11.62
CA ASN A 134 -1.64 4.99 -12.38
C ASN A 134 -2.79 5.42 -13.30
N GLN A 135 -3.51 4.48 -13.90
CA GLN A 135 -4.66 4.77 -14.76
C GLN A 135 -5.84 5.28 -13.93
N ILE A 136 -6.21 4.59 -12.85
CA ILE A 136 -7.37 4.96 -12.04
C ILE A 136 -7.20 6.33 -11.37
N ILE A 137 -5.98 6.69 -10.95
CA ILE A 137 -5.68 8.03 -10.43
C ILE A 137 -5.92 9.12 -11.48
N GLN A 138 -5.58 8.87 -12.75
CA GLN A 138 -5.82 9.82 -13.84
C GLN A 138 -7.31 9.94 -14.17
N ASP A 139 -8.03 8.82 -14.18
CA ASP A 139 -9.46 8.79 -14.46
C ASP A 139 -10.24 9.50 -13.34
N MET A 140 -9.92 9.21 -12.08
CA MET A 140 -10.52 9.88 -10.92
C MET A 140 -10.24 11.38 -10.90
N ALA A 141 -9.02 11.80 -11.24
CA ALA A 141 -8.69 13.23 -11.35
C ALA A 141 -9.51 13.91 -12.46
N SER A 142 -9.68 13.25 -13.60
CA SER A 142 -10.47 13.77 -14.72
C SER A 142 -11.95 13.91 -14.36
N TYR A 143 -12.52 12.91 -13.71
CA TYR A 143 -13.88 12.95 -13.19
C TYR A 143 -14.06 14.05 -12.13
N ALA A 144 -13.13 14.16 -11.18
CA ALA A 144 -13.20 15.19 -10.15
C ALA A 144 -13.22 16.61 -10.75
N VAL A 145 -12.42 16.85 -11.80
CA VAL A 145 -12.43 18.11 -12.54
C VAL A 145 -13.76 18.36 -13.27
N SER A 146 -14.33 17.35 -13.93
CA SER A 146 -15.61 17.53 -14.65
C SER A 146 -16.78 17.85 -13.74
N GLU A 147 -16.78 17.24 -12.55
CA GLU A 147 -17.85 17.40 -11.56
C GLU A 147 -17.59 18.53 -10.55
N GLY A 148 -16.44 19.23 -10.65
CA GLY A 148 -16.07 20.29 -9.71
C GLY A 148 -15.82 19.79 -8.28
N ILE A 149 -15.38 18.55 -8.13
CA ILE A 149 -15.03 17.92 -6.85
C ILE A 149 -13.60 18.30 -6.47
N ALA A 150 -13.42 18.86 -5.28
CA ALA A 150 -12.09 19.09 -4.71
C ALA A 150 -11.62 17.84 -3.95
N LEU A 151 -10.51 17.23 -4.37
CA LEU A 151 -9.87 16.11 -3.67
C LEU A 151 -8.62 16.60 -2.95
N GLY A 152 -8.62 16.57 -1.62
CA GLY A 152 -7.48 16.93 -0.78
C GLY A 152 -6.88 15.74 -0.01
N SER A 153 -7.60 14.62 0.06
CA SER A 153 -7.21 13.44 0.82
C SER A 153 -7.84 12.16 0.28
N VAL A 154 -7.31 11.02 0.72
CA VAL A 154 -7.96 9.72 0.46
C VAL A 154 -9.36 9.61 1.05
N ASN A 155 -9.65 10.35 2.13
CA ASN A 155 -10.98 10.37 2.73
C ASN A 155 -12.00 11.08 1.82
N ASP A 156 -11.60 12.10 1.05
CA ASP A 156 -12.48 12.74 0.08
C ASP A 156 -12.86 11.76 -1.04
N VAL A 157 -11.90 10.92 -1.48
CA VAL A 157 -12.14 9.84 -2.45
C VAL A 157 -13.10 8.80 -1.87
N ARG A 158 -12.84 8.31 -0.66
CA ARG A 158 -13.68 7.30 0.02
C ARG A 158 -15.11 7.75 0.28
N ASN A 159 -15.31 9.04 0.52
CA ASN A 159 -16.63 9.63 0.76
C ASN A 159 -17.41 9.90 -0.53
N ASN A 160 -16.84 9.61 -1.71
CA ASN A 160 -17.50 9.75 -3.00
C ASN A 160 -17.79 8.37 -3.61
N GLU A 161 -19.07 8.04 -3.73
CA GLU A 161 -19.53 6.73 -4.22
C GLU A 161 -19.08 6.44 -5.66
N HIS A 162 -19.04 7.45 -6.54
CA HIS A 162 -18.63 7.25 -7.92
C HIS A 162 -17.15 6.95 -8.04
N LEU A 163 -16.30 7.72 -7.35
CA LEU A 163 -14.86 7.46 -7.30
C LEU A 163 -14.55 6.07 -6.73
N MET A 164 -15.25 5.67 -5.66
CA MET A 164 -15.10 4.31 -5.10
C MET A 164 -15.56 3.22 -6.07
N THR A 165 -16.60 3.47 -6.88
CA THR A 165 -17.05 2.54 -7.92
C THR A 165 -16.00 2.37 -9.03
N MET A 166 -15.35 3.47 -9.43
CA MET A 166 -14.25 3.43 -10.39
C MET A 166 -13.13 2.53 -9.86
N ILE A 167 -12.68 2.73 -8.61
CA ILE A 167 -11.64 1.90 -7.99
C ILE A 167 -12.09 0.45 -7.86
N ALA A 168 -13.30 0.18 -7.36
CA ALA A 168 -13.80 -1.19 -7.18
C ALA A 168 -13.84 -1.98 -8.49
N SER A 169 -14.04 -1.28 -9.62
CA SER A 169 -14.10 -1.88 -10.96
C SER A 169 -12.73 -2.13 -11.59
N SER A 170 -11.63 -1.60 -11.02
CA SER A 170 -10.28 -1.79 -11.57
C SER A 170 -9.62 -3.09 -11.10
N TRP A 171 -10.21 -3.79 -10.13
CA TRP A 171 -9.66 -5.03 -9.58
C TRP A 171 -9.84 -6.22 -10.51
N HIS A 172 -8.75 -6.89 -10.82
CA HIS A 172 -8.72 -8.19 -11.49
C HIS A 172 -9.19 -9.30 -10.53
N ALA A 173 -9.52 -10.46 -11.11
CA ALA A 173 -9.91 -11.68 -10.39
C ALA A 173 -8.79 -12.72 -10.43
#